data_AF-A0A412K624-F1
#
_entry.id   AF-A0A412K624-F1
#
_cell.length_a   1.000
_cell.length_b   1.000
_cell.length_c   1.000
_cell.angle_alpha   90.00
_cell.angle_beta   90.00
_cell.angle_gamma   90.00
#
_symmetry.space_group_name_H-M   'P 1'
#
loop_
_entity.id
_entity.type
_entity.pdbx_description
1 polymer ?
#
loop_
_entity_poly.entity_id
_entity_poly.type
_entity_poly.pdbx_seq_one_letter_code
_entity_poly.pdbx_strand_id
1 'polypeptide(L)'
;MGLSYVLENDKYIGRVIGLDFVYLLVAVCLIVWMFVGRKPKFKTKYVKTTLAFTIPIIPHLLSQMVLTQCDLVMISYFCGSSKSGIYSMGHTVGFLALTVMSQIMASWSPWVYRRMEDKEFKTIFDNSKLIVLVGAFISIGLLTISTELIKIFLTDVYSPCIYIVPTLVVAMFFQFIYIFVYDFQFFNKKAKSIAASSIVAAIFNLITNYIFIP
;
A
#
# COMPACT_ATOMS: atom_id res chain seq x y z
N MET A 1 -3.81 19.91 5.14
CA MET A 1 -3.01 20.72 6.09
C MET A 1 -3.61 22.11 6.31
N GLY A 2 -4.12 22.81 5.29
CA GLY A 2 -4.75 24.13 5.51
C GLY A 2 -6.08 24.10 6.28
N LEU A 3 -6.97 23.16 5.96
CA LEU A 3 -8.29 23.02 6.62
C LEU A 3 -8.23 22.55 8.08
N SER A 4 -7.15 21.87 8.49
CA SER A 4 -6.93 21.49 9.90
C SER A 4 -6.56 22.67 10.80
N TYR A 5 -6.17 23.81 10.24
CA TYR A 5 -5.98 25.06 11.00
C TYR A 5 -7.27 25.87 11.16
N VAL A 6 -8.27 25.64 10.31
CA VAL A 6 -9.57 26.35 10.33
C VAL A 6 -10.59 25.66 11.25
N LEU A 7 -10.53 24.33 11.35
CA LEU A 7 -11.37 23.52 12.25
C LEU A 7 -10.59 23.17 13.52
N GLU A 8 -10.60 24.07 14.50
CA GLU A 8 -9.79 23.97 15.72
C GLU A 8 -10.23 22.84 16.67
N ASN A 9 -11.55 22.54 16.70
CA ASN A 9 -12.15 21.50 17.56
C ASN A 9 -12.08 20.08 16.97
N ASP A 10 -11.95 19.93 15.65
CA ASP A 10 -11.96 18.62 14.95
C ASP A 10 -10.84 18.53 13.91
N LYS A 11 -9.60 18.72 14.36
CA LYS A 11 -8.39 18.71 13.51
C LYS A 11 -8.26 17.44 12.64
N TYR A 12 -8.74 16.30 13.13
CA TYR A 12 -8.77 15.03 12.39
C TYR A 12 -9.73 15.09 11.19
N ILE A 13 -10.96 15.59 11.39
CA ILE A 13 -11.96 15.75 10.34
C ILE A 13 -11.48 16.77 9.30
N GLY A 14 -10.88 17.88 9.74
CA GLY A 14 -10.29 18.88 8.85
C GLY A 14 -9.16 18.35 7.98
N ARG A 15 -8.41 17.33 8.46
CA ARG A 15 -7.36 16.66 7.66
C ARG A 15 -7.94 15.69 6.63
N VAL A 16 -8.95 14.91 7.00
CA VAL A 16 -9.65 13.97 6.11
C VAL A 16 -10.34 14.74 4.98
N ILE A 17 -11.18 15.72 5.33
CA ILE A 17 -11.86 16.58 4.35
C ILE A 17 -10.85 17.29 3.45
N GLY A 18 -9.75 17.81 4.01
CA GLY A 18 -8.75 18.52 3.22
C GLY A 18 -8.02 17.66 2.18
N LEU A 19 -7.78 16.38 2.45
CA LEU A 19 -7.14 15.46 1.49
C LEU A 19 -8.17 14.96 0.47
N ASP A 20 -9.33 14.52 0.93
CA ASP A 20 -10.37 13.94 0.07
C ASP A 20 -11.01 14.98 -0.85
N PHE A 21 -11.13 16.23 -0.40
CA PHE A 21 -11.67 17.32 -1.19
C PHE A 21 -10.85 17.57 -2.46
N VAL A 22 -9.52 17.48 -2.40
CA VAL A 22 -8.66 17.67 -3.58
C VAL A 22 -8.90 16.56 -4.60
N TYR A 23 -8.99 15.30 -4.15
CA TYR A 23 -9.31 14.17 -5.03
C TYR A 23 -10.69 14.33 -5.67
N LEU A 24 -11.69 14.76 -4.91
CA LEU A 24 -13.04 14.99 -5.38
C LEU A 24 -13.08 16.12 -6.42
N LEU A 25 -12.39 17.23 -6.16
CA LEU A 25 -12.28 18.36 -7.07
C LEU A 25 -11.62 17.94 -8.39
N VAL A 26 -10.48 17.26 -8.34
CA VAL A 26 -9.79 16.76 -9.54
C VAL A 26 -10.68 15.79 -10.32
N ALA A 27 -11.37 14.87 -9.64
CA ALA A 27 -12.29 13.93 -10.29
C ALA A 27 -13.42 14.68 -11.01
N VAL A 28 -14.05 15.67 -10.37
CA VAL A 28 -15.10 16.50 -10.99
C VAL A 28 -14.55 17.28 -12.18
N CYS A 29 -13.38 17.91 -12.06
CA CYS A 29 -12.75 18.62 -13.18
C CYS A 29 -12.48 17.70 -14.38
N LEU A 30 -11.96 16.49 -14.13
CA LEU A 30 -11.72 15.51 -15.20
C LEU A 30 -13.01 15.01 -15.84
N ILE A 31 -14.06 14.78 -15.05
CA ILE A 31 -15.38 14.39 -15.54
C ILE A 31 -15.94 15.50 -16.43
N VAL A 32 -15.97 16.75 -15.95
CA VAL A 32 -16.43 17.91 -16.71
C VAL A 32 -15.62 18.07 -17.99
N TRP A 33 -14.30 17.95 -17.93
CA TRP A 33 -13.44 18.01 -19.11
C TRP A 33 -13.74 16.88 -20.12
N MET A 34 -14.00 15.65 -19.64
CA MET A 34 -14.43 14.54 -20.50
C MET A 34 -15.76 14.82 -21.20
N PHE A 35 -16.74 15.41 -20.50
CA PHE A 35 -18.05 15.72 -21.05
C PHE A 35 -18.05 16.94 -21.99
N VAL A 36 -17.21 17.94 -21.72
CA VAL A 36 -17.09 19.17 -22.52
C VAL A 36 -16.20 18.96 -23.75
N GLY A 37 -15.11 18.18 -23.63
CA GLY A 37 -14.10 17.99 -24.67
C GLY A 37 -14.45 16.94 -25.74
N ARG A 38 -15.29 15.94 -25.43
CA ARG A 38 -15.74 14.91 -26.39
C ARG A 38 -17.15 14.42 -26.04
N LYS A 39 -18.01 14.17 -27.03
CA LYS A 39 -19.27 13.43 -26.81
C LYS A 39 -18.93 12.01 -26.34
N PRO A 40 -19.22 11.62 -25.09
CA PRO A 40 -18.85 10.30 -24.58
C PRO A 40 -19.65 9.23 -25.33
N LYS A 41 -18.93 8.36 -26.07
CA LYS A 41 -19.54 7.19 -26.72
C LYS A 41 -19.72 6.09 -25.68
N PHE A 42 -20.80 6.18 -24.89
CA PHE A 42 -21.16 5.14 -23.94
C PHE A 42 -21.51 3.85 -24.68
N LYS A 43 -20.64 2.84 -24.54
CA LYS A 43 -20.91 1.49 -25.01
C LYS A 43 -21.12 0.60 -23.79
N THR A 44 -22.36 0.20 -23.54
CA THR A 44 -22.77 -0.63 -22.38
C THR A 44 -21.90 -1.88 -22.19
N LYS A 45 -21.41 -2.47 -23.29
CA LYS A 45 -20.47 -3.61 -23.27
C LYS A 45 -19.21 -3.31 -22.45
N TYR A 46 -18.56 -2.17 -22.68
CA TYR A 46 -17.32 -1.83 -21.97
C TYR A 46 -17.59 -1.47 -20.52
N VAL A 47 -18.69 -0.76 -20.23
CA VAL A 47 -19.10 -0.46 -18.85
C VAL A 47 -19.31 -1.75 -18.06
N LYS A 48 -20.05 -2.71 -18.61
CA LYS A 48 -20.31 -4.00 -17.94
C LYS A 48 -19.02 -4.79 -17.72
N THR A 49 -18.12 -4.84 -18.70
CA THR A 49 -16.83 -5.55 -18.57
C THR A 49 -15.92 -4.90 -17.53
N THR A 50 -15.84 -3.56 -17.50
CA THR A 50 -15.04 -2.84 -16.50
C THR A 50 -15.60 -3.01 -15.10
N LEU A 51 -16.91 -2.81 -14.90
CA LEU A 51 -17.53 -3.00 -13.59
C LEU A 51 -17.36 -4.43 -13.07
N ALA A 52 -17.52 -5.44 -13.94
CA ALA A 52 -17.34 -6.84 -13.55
C ALA A 52 -15.89 -7.16 -13.10
N PHE A 53 -14.91 -6.39 -13.55
CA PHE A 53 -13.51 -6.52 -13.13
C PHE A 53 -13.19 -5.68 -11.89
N THR A 54 -13.72 -4.46 -11.80
CA THR A 54 -13.45 -3.53 -10.68
C THR A 54 -14.19 -3.93 -9.41
N ILE A 55 -15.44 -4.42 -9.49
CA ILE A 55 -16.22 -4.80 -8.29
C ILE A 55 -15.48 -5.85 -7.44
N PRO A 56 -14.95 -6.95 -8.02
CA PRO A 56 -14.16 -7.91 -7.25
C PRO A 56 -12.83 -7.36 -6.70
N ILE A 57 -12.29 -6.25 -7.23
CA ILE A 57 -11.06 -5.63 -6.72
C ILE A 57 -11.33 -4.78 -5.47
N ILE A 58 -12.54 -4.27 -5.28
CA ILE A 58 -12.89 -3.46 -4.10
C ILE A 58 -12.58 -4.21 -2.79
N PRO A 59 -13.00 -5.48 -2.60
CA PRO A 59 -12.61 -6.26 -1.42
C PRO A 59 -11.10 -6.40 -1.24
N HIS A 60 -10.32 -6.54 -2.31
CA HIS A 60 -8.86 -6.59 -2.22
C HIS A 60 -8.28 -5.31 -1.63
N LEU A 61 -8.73 -4.14 -2.11
CA LEU A 61 -8.29 -2.84 -1.61
C LEU A 61 -8.65 -2.65 -0.12
N LEU A 62 -9.86 -3.04 0.27
CA LEU A 62 -10.30 -3.00 1.67
C LEU A 62 -9.46 -3.95 2.55
N SER A 63 -9.20 -5.17 2.08
CA SER A 63 -8.35 -6.12 2.79
C SER A 63 -6.91 -5.60 2.95
N GLN A 64 -6.36 -4.91 1.94
CA GLN A 64 -5.06 -4.26 2.09
C GLN A 64 -5.08 -3.17 3.16
N MET A 65 -6.11 -2.32 3.18
CA MET A 65 -6.25 -1.31 4.24
C MET A 65 -6.27 -1.94 5.62
N VAL A 66 -7.05 -3.01 5.80
CA VAL A 66 -7.09 -3.78 7.06
C VAL A 66 -5.70 -4.32 7.39
N LEU A 67 -5.03 -5.01 6.45
CA LEU A 67 -3.69 -5.58 6.66
C LEU A 67 -2.65 -4.53 7.09
N THR A 68 -2.73 -3.31 6.55
CA THR A 68 -1.77 -2.24 6.89
C THR A 68 -2.07 -1.51 8.20
N GLN A 69 -3.34 -1.43 8.61
CA GLN A 69 -3.75 -0.57 9.73
C GLN A 69 -4.26 -1.33 10.95
N CYS A 70 -4.65 -2.60 10.80
CA CYS A 70 -5.25 -3.40 11.88
C CYS A 70 -4.29 -3.56 13.06
N ASP A 71 -3.01 -3.84 12.78
CA ASP A 71 -1.95 -3.98 13.79
C ASP A 71 -1.95 -2.75 14.73
N LEU A 72 -1.91 -1.55 14.16
CA LEU A 72 -1.85 -0.30 14.91
C LEU A 72 -3.11 -0.05 15.73
N VAL A 73 -4.29 -0.34 15.17
CA VAL A 73 -5.57 -0.17 15.87
C VAL A 73 -5.68 -1.13 17.05
N MET A 74 -5.30 -2.40 16.87
CA MET A 74 -5.33 -3.40 17.93
C MET A 74 -4.31 -3.09 19.04
N ILE A 75 -3.09 -2.68 18.70
CA ILE A 75 -2.10 -2.25 19.70
C ILE A 75 -2.62 -1.04 20.49
N SER A 76 -3.24 -0.06 19.82
CA SER A 76 -3.85 1.08 20.51
C SER A 76 -4.94 0.65 21.49
N TYR A 77 -5.78 -0.31 21.09
CA TYR A 77 -6.88 -0.82 21.90
C TYR A 77 -6.40 -1.64 23.12
N PHE A 78 -5.47 -2.59 22.94
CA PHE A 78 -5.03 -3.48 24.02
C PHE A 78 -3.90 -2.92 24.88
N CYS A 79 -2.96 -2.20 24.25
CA CYS A 79 -1.70 -1.77 24.86
C CYS A 79 -1.65 -0.26 25.17
N GLY A 80 -2.65 0.51 24.74
CA GLY A 80 -2.76 1.96 24.96
C GLY A 80 -1.93 2.82 24.00
N SER A 81 -2.22 4.13 24.02
CA SER A 81 -1.73 5.09 23.00
C SER A 81 -0.21 5.30 23.01
N SER A 82 0.46 5.08 24.13
CA SER A 82 1.93 5.22 24.23
C SER A 82 2.64 4.14 23.40
N LYS A 83 2.25 2.87 23.57
CA LYS A 83 2.83 1.73 22.83
C LYS A 83 2.46 1.79 21.34
N SER A 84 1.23 2.18 20.99
CA SER A 84 0.83 2.34 19.59
C SER A 84 1.59 3.48 18.90
N GLY A 85 1.95 4.54 19.64
CA GLY A 85 2.80 5.63 19.14
C GLY A 85 4.20 5.14 18.76
N ILE A 86 4.81 4.32 19.61
CA ILE A 86 6.11 3.68 19.34
C ILE A 86 6.01 2.79 18.10
N TYR A 87 5.02 1.90 18.05
CA TYR A 87 4.82 1.02 16.90
C TYR A 87 4.57 1.81 15.60
N SER A 88 3.77 2.87 15.64
CA SER A 88 3.48 3.72 14.47
C SER A 88 4.74 4.36 13.89
N MET A 89 5.67 4.80 14.75
CA MET A 89 6.96 5.33 14.31
C MET A 89 7.82 4.24 13.67
N GLY A 90 7.92 3.05 14.29
CA GLY A 90 8.63 1.91 13.71
C GLY A 90 8.05 1.51 12.35
N HIS A 91 6.72 1.45 12.22
CA HIS A 91 6.03 1.22 10.96
C HIS A 91 6.36 2.26 9.91
N THR A 92 6.40 3.54 10.27
CA THR A 92 6.79 4.61 9.35
C THR A 92 8.20 4.42 8.80
N VAL A 93 9.17 4.07 9.66
CA VAL A 93 10.54 3.80 9.22
C VAL A 93 10.59 2.57 8.32
N GLY A 94 9.93 1.47 8.69
CA GLY A 94 9.89 0.25 7.87
C GLY A 94 9.26 0.48 6.49
N PHE A 95 8.21 1.31 6.43
CA PHE A 95 7.48 1.64 5.20
C PHE A 95 8.33 2.43 4.19
N LEU A 96 9.44 3.04 4.60
CA LEU A 96 10.38 3.72 3.69
C LEU A 96 10.91 2.79 2.61
N ALA A 97 11.23 1.53 2.97
CA ALA A 97 11.68 0.53 1.99
C ALA A 97 10.62 0.30 0.91
N LEU A 98 9.37 0.07 1.33
CA LEU A 98 8.27 -0.17 0.39
C LEU A 98 7.98 1.05 -0.48
N THR A 99 8.11 2.26 0.07
CA THR A 99 7.88 3.52 -0.65
C THR A 99 8.88 3.69 -1.80
N VAL A 100 10.16 3.39 -1.59
CA VAL A 100 11.15 3.45 -2.67
C VAL A 100 10.83 2.38 -3.73
N MET A 101 10.50 1.17 -3.29
CA MET A 101 10.17 0.06 -4.17
C MET A 101 8.91 0.32 -5.00
N SER A 102 7.89 0.98 -4.45
CA SER A 102 6.65 1.27 -5.17
C SER A 102 6.88 2.18 -6.38
N GLN A 103 7.88 3.06 -6.31
CA GLN A 103 8.26 3.91 -7.45
C GLN A 103 8.88 3.09 -8.58
N ILE A 104 9.69 2.08 -8.26
CA ILE A 104 10.23 1.14 -9.24
C ILE A 104 9.08 0.34 -9.85
N MET A 105 8.15 -0.13 -9.02
CA MET A 105 6.99 -0.91 -9.46
C MET A 105 6.05 -0.13 -10.38
N ALA A 106 5.88 1.18 -10.15
CA ALA A 106 5.07 2.05 -11.00
C ALA A 106 5.53 2.07 -12.48
N SER A 107 6.83 1.86 -12.73
CA SER A 107 7.39 1.73 -14.08
C SER A 107 7.41 0.29 -14.58
N TRP A 108 7.61 -0.66 -13.66
CA TRP A 108 7.67 -2.10 -13.94
C TRP A 108 6.32 -2.68 -14.39
N SER A 109 5.22 -2.42 -13.68
CA SER A 109 3.93 -3.07 -13.97
C SER A 109 3.45 -2.81 -15.41
N PRO A 110 3.47 -1.58 -15.96
CA PRO A 110 3.12 -1.34 -17.35
C PRO A 110 4.10 -1.98 -18.36
N TRP A 111 5.38 -2.11 -18.01
CA TRP A 111 6.37 -2.78 -18.85
C TRP A 111 6.11 -4.28 -18.90
N VAL A 112 5.82 -4.92 -17.76
CA VAL A 112 5.48 -6.33 -17.66
C VAL A 112 4.19 -6.64 -18.40
N TYR A 113 3.16 -5.80 -18.30
CA TYR A 113 1.89 -6.02 -19.02
C TYR A 113 2.09 -6.09 -20.54
N ARG A 114 2.89 -5.19 -21.12
CA ARG A 114 3.23 -5.22 -22.56
C ARG A 114 3.98 -6.50 -22.94
N ARG A 115 4.99 -6.89 -22.16
CA ARG A 115 5.78 -8.10 -22.41
C ARG A 115 4.98 -9.39 -22.25
N MET A 116 3.96 -9.40 -21.40
CA MET A 116 3.03 -10.52 -21.29
C MET A 116 2.10 -10.63 -22.51
N GLU A 117 1.68 -9.51 -23.12
CA GLU A 117 0.95 -9.53 -24.39
C GLU A 117 1.80 -10.15 -25.51
N ASP A 118 3.09 -9.79 -25.55
CA ASP A 118 4.07 -10.34 -26.50
C ASP A 118 4.56 -11.77 -26.14
N LYS A 119 4.08 -12.34 -25.03
CA LYS A 119 4.48 -13.66 -24.49
C LYS A 119 5.99 -13.81 -24.21
N GLU A 120 6.68 -12.71 -23.90
CA GLU A 120 8.12 -12.68 -23.59
C GLU A 120 8.43 -13.07 -22.14
N PHE A 121 8.01 -14.27 -21.71
CA PHE A 121 8.12 -14.69 -20.29
C PHE A 121 9.56 -14.80 -19.78
N LYS A 122 10.50 -15.20 -20.66
CA LYS A 122 11.92 -15.32 -20.28
C LYS A 122 12.51 -13.95 -19.92
N THR A 123 12.24 -12.93 -20.73
CA THR A 123 12.67 -11.55 -20.49
C THR A 123 12.13 -11.02 -19.17
N ILE A 124 10.85 -11.30 -18.85
CA ILE A 124 10.25 -10.90 -17.57
C ILE A 124 10.98 -11.58 -16.39
N PHE A 125 11.26 -12.88 -16.51
CA PHE A 125 11.90 -13.65 -15.44
C PHE A 125 13.36 -13.23 -15.18
N ASP A 126 14.12 -12.89 -16.22
CA ASP A 126 15.51 -12.47 -16.03
C ASP A 126 15.61 -11.05 -15.45
N ASN A 127 14.71 -10.14 -15.86
CA ASN A 127 14.66 -8.79 -15.29
C ASN A 127 14.09 -8.77 -13.87
N SER A 128 13.15 -9.67 -13.53
CA SER A 128 12.59 -9.72 -12.16
C SER A 128 13.65 -10.08 -11.12
N LYS A 129 14.61 -10.96 -11.45
CA LYS A 129 15.75 -11.28 -10.57
C LYS A 129 16.56 -10.03 -10.20
N LEU A 130 16.86 -9.19 -11.19
CA LEU A 130 17.62 -7.96 -10.98
C LEU A 130 16.84 -7.01 -10.07
N ILE A 131 15.54 -6.83 -10.32
CA ILE A 131 14.70 -5.93 -9.53
C ILE A 131 14.52 -6.46 -8.09
N VAL A 132 14.38 -7.76 -7.91
CA VAL A 132 14.34 -8.38 -6.58
C VAL A 132 15.66 -8.18 -5.85
N LEU A 133 16.81 -8.31 -6.54
CA LEU A 133 18.12 -8.05 -5.97
C LEU A 133 18.28 -6.58 -5.55
N VAL A 134 17.82 -5.64 -6.37
CA VAL A 134 17.78 -4.21 -6.01
C VAL A 134 16.89 -3.97 -4.79
N GLY A 135 15.70 -4.59 -4.74
CA GLY A 135 14.81 -4.51 -3.59
C GLY A 135 15.45 -5.08 -2.31
N ALA A 136 16.16 -6.19 -2.42
CA ALA A 136 16.90 -6.78 -1.30
C ALA A 136 18.02 -5.84 -0.83
N PHE A 137 18.78 -5.27 -1.76
CA PHE A 137 19.84 -4.31 -1.45
C PHE A 137 19.30 -3.07 -0.72
N ILE A 138 18.19 -2.50 -1.19
CA ILE A 138 17.52 -1.36 -0.52
C ILE A 138 17.06 -1.75 0.88
N SER A 139 16.48 -2.94 1.05
CA SER A 139 16.00 -3.42 2.35
C SER A 139 17.15 -3.61 3.34
N ILE A 140 18.24 -4.25 2.91
CA ILE A 140 19.44 -4.46 3.73
C ILE A 140 20.09 -3.12 4.07
N GLY A 141 20.20 -2.20 3.11
CA GLY A 141 20.71 -0.86 3.35
C GLY A 141 19.89 -0.11 4.41
N LEU A 142 18.56 -0.21 4.35
CA LEU A 142 17.69 0.36 5.37
C LEU A 142 17.89 -0.32 6.73
N LEU A 143 18.04 -1.65 6.79
CA LEU A 143 18.32 -2.36 8.04
C LEU A 143 19.60 -1.84 8.71
N THR A 144 20.68 -1.68 7.94
CA THR A 144 21.96 -1.18 8.46
C THR A 144 21.86 0.25 8.98
N ILE A 145 21.11 1.12 8.31
CA ILE A 145 21.02 2.55 8.64
C ILE A 145 19.89 2.84 9.65
N SER A 146 18.91 1.94 9.78
CA SER A 146 17.69 2.15 10.58
C SER A 146 17.96 2.53 12.03
N THR A 147 18.92 1.87 12.68
CA THR A 147 19.31 2.15 14.07
C THR A 147 19.81 3.58 14.25
N GLU A 148 20.63 4.07 13.32
CA GLU A 148 21.18 5.43 13.36
C GLU A 148 20.13 6.47 12.99
N LEU A 149 19.26 6.16 12.01
CA LEU A 149 18.09 6.99 11.70
C LEU A 149 17.22 7.20 12.94
N ILE A 150 16.94 6.14 13.70
CA ILE A 150 16.09 6.25 14.89
C ILE A 150 16.77 7.10 15.96
N LYS A 151 18.05 6.88 16.26
CA LYS A 151 18.78 7.65 17.28
C LYS A 151 18.92 9.13 16.92
N ILE A 152 19.08 9.46 15.64
CA ILE A 152 19.27 10.85 15.19
C ILE A 152 17.95 11.61 15.16
N PHE A 153 16.88 10.98 14.67
CA PHE A 153 15.61 11.66 14.39
C PHE A 153 14.56 11.51 15.49
N LEU A 154 14.66 10.53 16.38
CA LEU A 154 13.67 10.27 17.42
C LEU A 154 14.25 10.46 18.82
N THR A 155 13.39 10.93 19.74
CA THR A 155 13.70 11.02 21.18
C THR A 155 13.82 9.63 21.80
N ASP A 156 14.55 9.53 22.92
CA ASP A 156 14.83 8.28 23.65
C ASP A 156 13.60 7.42 23.95
N VAL A 157 12.42 8.03 24.09
CA VAL A 157 11.12 7.36 24.29
C VAL A 157 10.78 6.37 23.16
N TYR A 158 11.28 6.61 21.95
CA TYR A 158 11.08 5.77 20.77
C TYR A 158 12.23 4.81 20.48
N SER A 159 13.25 4.75 21.34
CA SER A 159 14.34 3.77 21.22
C SER A 159 13.85 2.32 21.04
N PRO A 160 12.73 1.86 21.65
CA PRO A 160 12.22 0.51 21.42
C PRO A 160 11.88 0.20 19.95
N CYS A 161 11.70 1.21 19.09
CA CYS A 161 11.48 1.03 17.65
C CYS A 161 12.61 0.25 16.97
N ILE A 162 13.85 0.34 17.48
CA ILE A 162 15.04 -0.31 16.89
C ILE A 162 14.84 -1.83 16.79
N TYR A 163 14.09 -2.43 17.73
CA TYR A 163 13.84 -3.87 17.75
C TYR A 163 12.69 -4.31 16.82
N ILE A 164 11.78 -3.38 16.49
CA ILE A 164 10.58 -3.69 15.70
C ILE A 164 10.85 -3.46 14.21
N VAL A 165 11.62 -2.43 13.87
CA VAL A 165 11.91 -2.02 12.49
C VAL A 165 12.48 -3.15 11.63
N PRO A 166 13.42 -3.98 12.10
CA PRO A 166 13.96 -5.06 11.26
C PRO A 166 12.90 -6.03 10.74
N THR A 167 11.99 -6.45 11.62
CA THR A 167 10.87 -7.32 11.26
C THR A 167 9.93 -6.64 10.26
N LEU A 168 9.66 -5.35 10.45
CA LEU A 168 8.80 -4.58 9.54
C LEU A 168 9.43 -4.40 8.16
N VAL A 169 10.74 -4.12 8.07
CA VAL A 169 11.44 -4.01 6.78
C VAL A 169 11.37 -5.33 6.00
N VAL A 170 11.55 -6.47 6.69
CA VAL A 170 11.41 -7.79 6.08
C VAL A 170 9.98 -8.03 5.58
N ALA A 171 8.97 -7.67 6.38
CA ALA A 171 7.57 -7.75 5.95
C ALA A 171 7.29 -6.89 4.71
N MET A 172 7.83 -5.67 4.66
CA MET A 172 7.72 -4.77 3.51
C MET A 172 8.42 -5.31 2.26
N PHE A 173 9.56 -6.01 2.42
CA PHE A 173 10.23 -6.69 1.32
C PHE A 173 9.37 -7.84 0.74
N PHE A 174 8.71 -8.63 1.60
CA PHE A 174 7.77 -9.66 1.12
C PHE A 174 6.54 -9.06 0.45
N GLN A 175 6.02 -7.94 0.98
CA GLN A 175 4.94 -7.18 0.35
C GLN A 175 5.33 -6.71 -1.06
N PHE A 176 6.58 -6.29 -1.24
CA PHE A 176 7.13 -5.95 -2.56
C PHE A 176 7.19 -7.15 -3.50
N ILE A 177 7.68 -8.31 -3.03
CA ILE A 177 7.70 -9.54 -3.85
C ILE A 177 6.28 -9.93 -4.29
N TYR A 178 5.29 -9.76 -3.43
CA TYR A 178 3.89 -10.05 -3.75
C TYR A 178 3.38 -9.25 -4.96
N ILE A 179 3.88 -8.02 -5.20
CA ILE A 179 3.46 -7.18 -6.33
C ILE A 179 3.71 -7.88 -7.67
N PHE A 180 4.79 -8.66 -7.81
CA PHE A 180 5.06 -9.43 -9.03
C PHE A 180 3.98 -10.48 -9.33
N VAL A 181 3.51 -11.17 -8.29
CA VAL A 181 2.43 -12.16 -8.40
C VAL A 181 1.11 -11.47 -8.69
N TYR A 182 0.86 -10.35 -8.02
CA TYR A 182 -0.31 -9.51 -8.25
C TYR A 182 -0.39 -9.05 -9.71
N ASP A 183 0.71 -8.55 -10.28
CA ASP A 183 0.76 -8.09 -11.68
C ASP A 183 0.39 -9.19 -12.67
N PHE A 184 0.89 -10.40 -12.45
CA PHE A 184 0.53 -11.56 -13.27
C PHE A 184 -0.97 -11.92 -13.15
N GLN A 185 -1.52 -11.91 -11.93
CA GLN A 185 -2.94 -12.20 -11.70
C GLN A 185 -3.84 -11.10 -12.27
N PHE A 186 -3.42 -9.84 -12.16
CA PHE A 186 -4.14 -8.67 -12.61
C PHE A 186 -4.25 -8.67 -14.15
N PHE A 187 -3.13 -8.92 -14.83
CA PHE A 187 -3.10 -9.06 -16.29
C PHE A 187 -4.02 -10.18 -16.80
N ASN A 188 -4.00 -11.34 -16.13
CA ASN A 188 -4.88 -12.46 -16.46
C ASN A 188 -6.35 -12.25 -16.04
N LYS A 189 -6.71 -11.03 -15.60
CA LYS A 189 -8.05 -10.64 -15.15
C LYS A 189 -8.61 -11.52 -14.02
N LYS A 190 -7.74 -12.10 -13.19
CA LYS A 190 -8.11 -12.98 -12.08
C LYS A 190 -8.49 -12.18 -10.82
N ALA A 191 -9.31 -11.15 -10.97
CA ALA A 191 -9.71 -10.23 -9.88
C ALA A 191 -10.31 -10.96 -8.67
N LYS A 192 -11.13 -12.00 -8.90
CA LYS A 192 -11.70 -12.82 -7.82
C LYS A 192 -10.62 -13.56 -7.01
N SER A 193 -9.59 -14.06 -7.67
CA SER A 193 -8.47 -14.76 -7.01
C SER A 193 -7.66 -13.78 -6.16
N ILE A 194 -7.37 -12.59 -6.69
CA ILE A 194 -6.67 -11.52 -5.97
C ILE A 194 -7.42 -11.18 -4.68
N ALA A 195 -8.74 -10.95 -4.78
CA ALA A 195 -9.55 -10.63 -3.62
C ALA A 195 -9.63 -11.77 -2.61
N ALA A 196 -9.86 -13.01 -3.06
CA ALA A 196 -9.90 -14.16 -2.17
C ALA A 196 -8.58 -14.31 -1.38
N SER A 197 -7.43 -14.21 -2.04
CA SER A 197 -6.12 -14.29 -1.40
C SER A 197 -5.92 -13.19 -0.35
N SER A 198 -6.31 -11.94 -0.65
CA SER A 198 -6.16 -10.83 0.28
C SER A 198 -7.13 -10.87 1.45
N ILE A 199 -8.36 -11.35 1.24
CA ILE A 199 -9.34 -11.55 2.33
C ILE A 199 -8.82 -12.62 3.30
N VAL A 200 -8.32 -13.74 2.78
CA VAL A 200 -7.73 -14.80 3.61
C VAL A 200 -6.54 -14.27 4.40
N ALA A 201 -5.66 -13.50 3.75
CA ALA A 201 -4.52 -12.87 4.43
C ALA A 201 -4.97 -11.89 5.53
N ALA A 202 -5.99 -11.05 5.26
CA ALA A 202 -6.52 -10.10 6.24
C ALA A 202 -7.14 -10.79 7.44
N ILE A 203 -7.92 -11.86 7.22
CA ILE A 203 -8.50 -12.68 8.30
C ILE A 203 -7.39 -13.32 9.13
N PHE A 204 -6.37 -13.88 8.48
CA PHE A 204 -5.24 -14.50 9.17
C PHE A 204 -4.46 -13.49 10.02
N ASN A 205 -4.19 -12.28 9.49
CA ASN A 205 -3.55 -11.19 10.23
C ASN A 205 -4.39 -10.77 11.44
N LEU A 206 -5.70 -10.59 11.26
CA LEU A 206 -6.62 -10.20 12.34
C LEU A 206 -6.66 -11.24 13.48
N ILE A 207 -6.76 -12.53 13.13
CA ILE A 207 -6.75 -13.63 14.11
C ILE A 207 -5.41 -13.70 14.85
N THR A 208 -4.30 -13.62 14.11
CA THR A 208 -2.96 -13.67 14.69
C THR A 208 -2.75 -12.51 15.66
N ASN A 209 -3.10 -11.29 15.26
CA ASN A 209 -3.01 -10.12 16.12
C ASN A 209 -3.89 -10.23 17.37
N TYR A 210 -5.12 -10.71 17.22
CA TYR A 210 -6.02 -10.89 18.35
C TYR A 210 -5.49 -11.90 19.38
N ILE A 211 -4.72 -12.91 18.96
CA ILE A 211 -4.13 -13.92 19.86
C ILE A 211 -2.82 -13.44 20.49
N PHE A 212 -1.95 -12.76 19.73
CA PHE A 212 -0.58 -12.45 20.17
C PHE A 212 -0.38 -11.04 20.75
N ILE A 213 -1.32 -10.11 20.57
CA ILE A 213 -1.21 -8.74 21.10
C ILE A 213 -1.65 -8.62 22.57
N PRO A 214 -2.76 -9.25 23.03
CA PRO A 214 -3.17 -9.20 24.43
C PRO A 214 -2.11 -9.79 25.37
#